data_AF-A0A5J4PIR4-F1
#
_entry.id   AF-A0A5J4PIR4-F1
#
_cell.length_a   1.000
_cell.length_b   1.000
_cell.length_c   1.000
_cell.angle_alpha   90.00
_cell.angle_beta   90.00
_cell.angle_gamma   90.00
#
_symmetry.space_group_name_H-M   'P 1'
#
loop_
_entity.id
_entity.type
_entity.pdbx_description
1 polymer ?
#
loop_
_entity_poly.entity_id
_entity_poly.type
_entity_poly.pdbx_seq_one_letter_code
_entity_poly.pdbx_strand_id
1 'polypeptide(L)'
;MEFLQRIESKTREKIIYNIDKARYTLDPKLFKKLTGSDIWEFRTLYNGKQYRLLAFWDKTQDMDTLVIATHGFIKKTEKTPVNEIERAKEIMKEYFKLK
;
A
#
# COMPACT_ATOMS: atom_id res chain seq x y z
N MET A 1 3.55 7.82 8.24
CA MET A 1 4.15 8.77 7.27
C MET A 1 5.68 8.69 7.17
N GLU A 2 6.40 8.10 8.12
CA GLU A 2 7.88 8.10 8.14
C GLU A 2 8.55 7.55 6.87
N PHE A 3 8.00 6.52 6.24
CA PHE A 3 8.60 5.94 5.04
C PHE A 3 8.73 6.95 3.91
N LEU A 4 7.63 7.60 3.53
CA LEU A 4 7.65 8.57 2.44
C LEU A 4 8.61 9.71 2.75
N GLN A 5 8.68 10.17 4.01
CA GLN A 5 9.60 11.22 4.46
C GLN A 5 11.08 10.85 4.27
N ARG A 6 11.44 9.55 4.37
CA ARG A 6 12.81 9.04 4.15
C ARG A 6 13.14 8.78 2.68
N ILE A 7 12.15 8.79 1.79
CA ILE A 7 12.34 8.62 0.35
C ILE A 7 12.70 9.96 -0.31
N GLU A 8 13.66 9.91 -1.25
CA GLU A 8 14.06 11.03 -2.11
C GLU A 8 12.86 11.68 -2.82
N SER A 9 12.84 13.01 -2.94
CA SER A 9 11.68 13.78 -3.43
C SER A 9 11.07 13.22 -4.72
N LYS A 10 11.89 13.01 -5.76
CA LYS A 10 11.40 12.52 -7.06
C LYS A 10 10.76 11.14 -6.98
N THR A 11 11.33 10.27 -6.14
CA THR A 11 10.76 8.93 -5.91
C THR A 11 9.43 9.04 -5.15
N ARG A 12 9.36 9.92 -4.14
CA ARG A 12 8.13 10.17 -3.38
C ARG A 12 7.02 10.72 -4.27
N GLU A 13 7.33 11.70 -5.10
CA GLU A 13 6.42 12.26 -6.11
C GLU A 13 5.91 11.16 -7.04
N LYS A 14 6.80 10.27 -7.52
CA LYS A 14 6.39 9.15 -8.37
C LYS A 14 5.46 8.16 -7.65
N ILE A 15 5.72 7.89 -6.37
CA ILE A 15 4.86 7.03 -5.56
C ILE A 15 3.47 7.65 -5.42
N ILE A 16 3.39 8.93 -5.05
CA ILE A 16 2.11 9.66 -4.89
C ILE A 16 1.35 9.68 -6.22
N TYR A 17 2.02 10.03 -7.31
CA TYR A 17 1.44 10.02 -8.65
C TYR A 17 0.82 8.66 -9.01
N ASN A 18 1.51 7.55 -8.71
CA ASN A 18 1.00 6.22 -9.00
C ASN A 18 -0.18 5.83 -8.10
N ILE A 19 -0.18 6.26 -6.84
CA ILE A 19 -1.33 6.10 -5.92
C ILE A 19 -2.54 6.84 -6.48
N ASP A 20 -2.37 8.09 -6.89
CA ASP A 20 -3.44 8.88 -7.49
C ASP A 20 -3.96 8.23 -8.77
N LYS A 21 -3.06 7.78 -9.65
CA LYS A 21 -3.44 7.08 -10.89
C LYS A 21 -4.19 5.77 -10.62
N ALA A 22 -3.84 5.04 -9.57
CA ALA A 22 -4.54 3.81 -9.17
C ALA A 22 -5.98 4.07 -8.69
N ARG A 23 -6.34 5.30 -8.30
CA ARG A 23 -7.73 5.65 -7.97
C ARG A 23 -8.65 5.66 -9.19
N TYR A 24 -8.09 5.92 -10.37
CA TYR A 24 -8.83 6.03 -11.63
C TYR A 24 -8.68 4.81 -12.53
N THR A 25 -7.78 3.89 -12.18
CA THR A 25 -7.43 2.75 -13.04
C THR A 25 -7.33 1.48 -12.22
N LEU A 26 -7.95 0.40 -12.70
CA LEU A 26 -7.85 -0.94 -12.09
C LEU A 26 -6.59 -1.69 -12.57
N ASP A 27 -5.50 -0.98 -12.89
CA ASP A 27 -4.28 -1.59 -13.42
C ASP A 27 -3.57 -2.40 -12.32
N PRO A 28 -3.46 -3.74 -12.45
CA PRO A 28 -2.76 -4.59 -11.49
C PRO A 28 -1.27 -4.28 -11.34
N LYS A 29 -0.69 -3.48 -12.27
CA LYS A 29 0.68 -2.97 -12.18
C LYS A 29 0.82 -1.81 -11.20
N LEU A 30 -0.28 -1.11 -10.88
CA LEU A 30 -0.31 0.01 -9.94
C LEU A 30 -0.97 -0.37 -8.62
N PHE A 31 -2.01 -1.20 -8.65
CA PHE A 31 -2.76 -1.59 -7.45
C PHE A 31 -3.27 -3.01 -7.56
N LYS A 32 -2.98 -3.87 -6.57
CA LYS A 32 -3.29 -5.30 -6.65
C LYS A 32 -3.66 -5.87 -5.28
N LYS A 33 -4.71 -6.70 -5.22
CA LYS A 33 -5.04 -7.50 -4.02
C LYS A 33 -4.01 -8.63 -3.83
N LEU A 34 -3.51 -8.78 -2.61
CA LEU A 34 -2.64 -9.90 -2.25
C LEU A 34 -3.50 -11.16 -2.04
N THR A 35 -3.22 -12.21 -2.82
CA THR A 35 -3.95 -13.48 -2.77
C THR A 35 -3.99 -14.05 -1.36
N GLY A 36 -5.17 -14.48 -0.91
CA GLY A 36 -5.35 -15.06 0.42
C GLY A 36 -5.38 -14.04 1.57
N SER A 37 -5.58 -12.75 1.28
CA SER A 37 -5.72 -11.70 2.29
C SER A 37 -6.66 -10.58 1.84
N ASP A 38 -7.11 -9.75 2.76
CA ASP A 38 -7.84 -8.49 2.45
C ASP A 38 -6.92 -7.28 2.28
N ILE A 39 -5.62 -7.55 2.19
CA ILE A 39 -4.59 -6.54 1.97
C ILE A 39 -4.39 -6.33 0.47
N TRP A 40 -4.25 -5.07 0.11
CA TRP A 40 -3.92 -4.60 -1.21
C TRP A 40 -2.55 -3.94 -1.20
N GLU A 41 -1.85 -3.96 -2.34
CA GLU A 41 -0.58 -3.29 -2.50
C GLU A 41 -0.62 -2.24 -3.62
N PHE A 42 -0.20 -1.02 -3.30
CA PHE A 42 0.23 -0.05 -4.29
C PHE A 42 1.64 -0.38 -4.76
N ARG A 43 1.85 -0.27 -6.06
CA ARG A 43 3.06 -0.73 -6.74
C ARG A 43 3.69 0.42 -7.51
N THR A 44 4.95 0.73 -7.18
CA THR A 44 5.74 1.70 -7.91
C THR A 44 7.10 1.11 -8.26
N LEU A 45 7.42 1.09 -9.56
CA LEU A 45 8.77 0.83 -10.06
C LEU A 45 9.36 2.16 -10.50
N TYR A 46 10.46 2.57 -9.87
CA TYR A 46 11.14 3.81 -10.21
C TYR A 46 12.63 3.68 -9.89
N ASN A 47 13.49 4.14 -10.80
CA ASN A 47 14.95 4.05 -10.70
C ASN A 47 15.44 2.64 -10.28
N GLY A 48 14.90 1.60 -10.92
CA GLY A 48 15.26 0.20 -10.67
C GLY A 48 14.79 -0.37 -9.33
N LYS A 49 14.11 0.41 -8.48
CA LYS A 49 13.63 -0.02 -7.16
C LYS A 49 12.12 -0.23 -7.17
N GLN A 50 11.69 -1.30 -6.49
CA GLN A 50 10.29 -1.64 -6.31
C GLN A 50 9.79 -1.15 -4.95
N TYR A 51 8.91 -0.17 -4.96
CA TYR A 51 8.27 0.37 -3.77
C TYR A 51 6.88 -0.22 -3.62
N ARG A 52 6.49 -0.55 -2.39
CA ARG A 52 5.17 -1.08 -2.03
C ARG A 52 4.61 -0.33 -0.85
N LEU A 53 3.32 -0.03 -0.91
CA LEU A 53 2.53 0.43 0.23
C LEU A 53 1.34 -0.51 0.38
N LEU A 54 1.12 -1.01 1.59
CA LEU A 54 0.00 -1.90 1.87
C LEU A 54 -1.20 -1.08 2.32
N ALA A 55 -2.38 -1.50 1.88
CA ALA A 55 -3.65 -0.85 2.14
C ALA A 55 -4.75 -1.89 2.35
N PHE A 56 -5.85 -1.49 2.96
CA PHE A 56 -7.07 -2.29 3.06
C PHE A 56 -8.29 -1.40 2.84
N TRP A 57 -9.40 -2.00 2.43
CA TRP A 57 -10.66 -1.31 2.30
C TRP A 57 -11.41 -1.29 3.63
N ASP A 58 -11.86 -0.13 4.02
CA ASP A 58 -12.91 0.07 5.00
C ASP A 58 -14.22 0.35 4.27
N LYS A 59 -15.17 -0.58 4.43
CA LYS A 59 -16.49 -0.56 3.78
C LYS A 59 -17.62 -0.42 4.78
N THR A 60 -17.35 0.05 6.00
CA THR A 60 -18.36 0.15 7.05
C THR A 60 -19.17 1.45 7.00
N GLN A 61 -18.88 2.33 6.05
CA GLN A 61 -19.61 3.59 5.82
C GLN A 61 -20.24 3.58 4.43
N ASP A 62 -21.07 4.59 4.15
CA ASP A 62 -21.71 4.76 2.83
C ASP A 62 -20.71 4.94 1.68
N MET A 63 -19.45 5.30 1.99
CA MET A 63 -18.36 5.38 1.03
C MET A 63 -17.20 4.45 1.41
N ASP A 64 -16.85 3.55 0.48
CA ASP A 64 -15.65 2.71 0.55
C ASP A 64 -14.40 3.59 0.71
N THR A 65 -13.70 3.43 1.83
CA THR A 65 -12.48 4.18 2.17
C THR A 65 -11.27 3.27 2.02
N LEU A 66 -10.28 3.69 1.23
CA LEU A 66 -9.01 2.95 1.11
C LEU A 66 -8.02 3.47 2.15
N VAL A 67 -7.70 2.64 3.14
CA VAL A 67 -6.80 2.99 4.23
C VAL A 67 -5.40 2.45 3.93
N ILE A 68 -4.39 3.31 3.95
CA ILE A 68 -2.99 2.89 3.83
C ILE A 68 -2.52 2.39 5.19
N ALA A 69 -2.38 1.07 5.30
CA ALA A 69 -2.17 0.34 6.54
C ALA A 69 -0.75 0.50 7.10
N THR A 70 0.28 0.67 6.26
CA THR A 70 1.68 0.59 6.72
C THR A 70 2.54 1.77 6.29
N HIS A 71 3.71 1.88 6.93
CA HIS A 71 4.89 2.47 6.29
C HIS A 71 5.21 1.66 5.03
N GLY A 72 5.39 2.31 3.87
CA GLY A 72 5.81 1.60 2.67
C GLY A 72 7.16 0.90 2.87
N PHE A 73 7.53 0.04 1.93
CA PHE A 73 8.83 -0.64 1.94
C PHE A 73 9.40 -0.78 0.54
N ILE A 74 10.73 -0.97 0.47
CA ILE A 74 11.44 -1.30 -0.76
C ILE A 74 11.53 -2.83 -0.85
N LYS A 75 10.84 -3.40 -1.83
CA LYS A 75 10.79 -4.85 -2.05
C LYS A 75 12.11 -5.34 -2.64
N LYS A 76 12.76 -6.26 -1.92
CA LYS A 76 14.03 -6.90 -2.32
C LYS A 76 13.85 -8.36 -2.78
N THR A 77 12.74 -8.98 -2.39
CA THR A 77 12.39 -10.38 -2.67
C THR A 77 11.39 -10.48 -3.82
N GLU A 78 11.15 -11.67 -4.37
CA GLU A 78 10.18 -11.88 -5.45
C GLU A 78 8.72 -11.73 -4.99
N LYS A 79 8.40 -12.21 -3.78
CA LYS A 79 7.09 -12.07 -3.14
C LYS A 79 7.10 -10.98 -2.09
N THR A 80 5.92 -10.41 -1.81
CA THR A 80 5.74 -9.48 -0.68
C THR A 80 6.03 -10.24 0.62
N PRO A 81 6.95 -9.74 1.47
CA PRO A 81 7.32 -10.44 2.70
C PRO A 81 6.12 -10.67 3.62
N VAL A 82 6.02 -11.88 4.19
CA VAL A 82 4.87 -12.28 5.03
C VAL A 82 4.74 -11.39 6.26
N ASN A 83 5.85 -10.97 6.87
CA ASN A 83 5.86 -10.08 8.01
C ASN A 83 5.22 -8.72 7.72
N GLU A 84 5.36 -8.17 6.51
CA GLU A 84 4.69 -6.92 6.12
C GLU A 84 3.17 -7.12 6.00
N ILE A 85 2.74 -8.28 5.50
CA ILE A 85 1.33 -8.64 5.38
C ILE A 85 0.69 -8.79 6.76
N GLU A 86 1.33 -9.53 7.67
CA GLU A 86 0.81 -9.72 9.03
C GLU A 86 0.74 -8.39 9.79
N ARG A 87 1.77 -7.54 9.67
CA ARG A 87 1.73 -6.20 10.25
C ARG A 87 0.58 -5.35 9.69
N ALA A 88 0.32 -5.43 8.38
CA ALA A 88 -0.81 -4.73 7.78
C ALA A 88 -2.16 -5.23 8.32
N LYS A 89 -2.30 -6.54 8.57
CA LYS A 89 -3.49 -7.12 9.19
C LYS A 89 -3.66 -6.71 10.64
N GLU A 90 -2.58 -6.61 11.41
CA GLU A 90 -2.61 -6.12 12.79
C GLU A 90 -3.10 -4.67 12.85
N ILE A 91 -2.52 -3.80 12.02
CA ILE A 91 -2.95 -2.39 11.93
C ILE A 91 -4.40 -2.27 11.47
N MET A 92 -4.84 -3.13 10.55
CA MET A 92 -6.24 -3.20 10.13
C MET A 92 -7.16 -3.55 11.31
N LYS A 93 -6.81 -4.56 12.11
CA LYS A 93 -7.58 -4.95 13.30
C LYS A 93 -7.64 -3.81 14.32
N GLU A 94 -6.52 -3.15 14.59
CA GLU A 94 -6.47 -2.01 15.50
C GLU A 94 -7.32 -0.84 15.01
N TYR A 95 -7.23 -0.51 13.72
CA TYR A 95 -8.04 0.52 13.07
C TYR A 95 -9.54 0.28 13.29
N PHE A 96 -10.03 -0.94 13.03
CA PHE A 96 -11.45 -1.27 13.22
C PHE A 96 -11.86 -1.38 14.69
N LYS A 97 -10.93 -1.60 15.62
CA LYS A 97 -11.21 -1.62 17.07
C LYS A 97 -11.37 -0.21 17.65
N LEU A 98 -10.62 0.75 17.12
CA LEU A 98 -10.60 2.14 17.58
C LEU A 98 -11.68 3.02 16.92
N LYS A 99 -12.41 2.47 15.96
CA LYS A 99 -13.51 3.10 15.25
C LYS A 99 -14.83 2.85 15.95
#